data_AF-A0A4Q3SDY1-F1
#
_entry.id   AF-A0A4Q3SDY1-F1
#
_cell.length_a   1.000
_cell.length_b   1.000
_cell.length_c   1.000
_cell.angle_alpha   90.00
_cell.angle_beta   90.00
_cell.angle_gamma   90.00
#
_symmetry.space_group_name_H-M   'P 1'
#
loop_
_entity.id
_entity.type
_entity.pdbx_description
1 polymer ?
#
loop_
_entity_poly.entity_id
_entity_poly.type
_entity_poly.pdbx_seq_one_letter_code
_entity_poly.pdbx_strand_id
1 'polypeptide(L)'
;MPRDFLHNHRQFADLIRIVAEAQGIAPALVEKDYWIMQSLYGLQQLGLTFELKGGTSLSKGYGLISRFSEDIDIRIEPPADPPVMIGRNHDKAAHVQSRKDFYDRLAQTIVIDGITSVERDTAFDDPRQYRSAGIRLTYASINGSVEGLKDGVLLEVGFVGCDIVEAHLQQHAVFQAFDRSI
;
A
#
# COMPACT_ATOMS: atom_id res chain seq x y z
N MET A 1 11.31 -9.63 23.49
CA MET A 1 12.02 -8.79 22.51
C MET A 1 10.98 -8.39 21.48
N PRO A 2 10.80 -7.11 21.14
CA PRO A 2 10.07 -6.78 19.92
C PRO A 2 10.75 -7.52 18.77
N ARG A 3 9.98 -8.21 17.93
CA ARG A 3 10.55 -8.87 16.75
C ARG A 3 11.01 -7.75 15.82
N ASP A 4 12.29 -7.75 15.49
CA ASP A 4 12.86 -6.85 14.50
C ASP A 4 12.33 -7.22 13.11
N PHE A 5 12.23 -6.26 12.18
CA PHE A 5 11.75 -6.52 10.84
C PHE A 5 12.82 -7.21 9.98
N LEU A 6 12.39 -8.00 9.00
CA LEU A 6 13.31 -8.79 8.17
C LEU A 6 14.31 -7.91 7.40
N HIS A 7 13.87 -6.72 6.98
CA HIS A 7 14.70 -5.75 6.25
C HIS A 7 15.82 -5.13 7.11
N ASN A 8 15.74 -5.22 8.44
CA ASN A 8 16.82 -4.80 9.35
C ASN A 8 17.87 -5.90 9.55
N HIS A 9 17.58 -7.13 9.12
CA HIS A 9 18.50 -8.25 9.25
C HIS A 9 19.66 -8.12 8.24
N ARG A 10 20.89 -8.30 8.71
CA ARG A 10 22.12 -8.24 7.89
C ARG A 10 22.13 -9.17 6.66
N GLN A 11 21.31 -10.22 6.69
CA GLN A 11 21.19 -11.21 5.60
C GLN A 11 19.90 -11.04 4.79
N PHE A 12 19.20 -9.90 4.90
CA PHE A 12 17.97 -9.65 4.16
C PHE A 12 18.13 -9.94 2.66
N ALA A 13 19.23 -9.48 2.05
CA ALA A 13 19.50 -9.73 0.64
C ALA A 13 19.70 -11.21 0.29
N ASP A 14 20.36 -11.97 1.16
CA ASP A 14 20.51 -13.41 0.96
C ASP A 14 19.16 -14.14 1.07
N LEU A 15 18.30 -13.73 2.00
CA LEU A 15 16.98 -14.31 2.18
C LEU A 15 16.09 -14.06 0.96
N ILE A 16 16.08 -12.82 0.44
CA ILE A 16 15.37 -12.49 -0.80
C ILE A 16 15.86 -13.37 -1.96
N ARG A 17 17.19 -13.51 -2.11
CA ARG A 17 17.80 -14.34 -3.17
C ARG A 17 17.43 -15.82 -3.04
N ILE A 18 17.45 -16.38 -1.83
CA ILE A 18 17.07 -17.77 -1.56
C ILE A 18 15.60 -18.02 -1.92
N VAL A 19 14.70 -17.11 -1.52
CA VAL A 19 13.26 -17.22 -1.83
C VAL A 19 13.03 -17.09 -3.33
N ALA A 20 13.71 -16.15 -3.99
CA ALA A 20 13.64 -15.95 -5.43
C ALA A 20 14.08 -17.19 -6.21
N GLU A 21 15.20 -17.80 -5.82
CA GLU A 21 15.70 -19.04 -6.41
C GLU A 21 14.73 -20.21 -6.20
N ALA A 22 14.23 -20.39 -4.97
CA ALA A 22 13.28 -21.45 -4.64
C ALA A 22 11.94 -21.33 -5.39
N GLN A 23 11.51 -20.10 -5.69
CA GLN A 23 10.25 -19.83 -6.41
C GLN A 23 10.44 -19.63 -7.93
N GLY A 24 11.67 -19.55 -8.42
CA GLY A 24 11.95 -19.31 -9.84
C GLY A 24 11.48 -17.93 -10.34
N ILE A 25 11.46 -16.92 -9.48
CA ILE A 25 11.06 -15.54 -9.81
C ILE A 25 12.22 -14.57 -9.59
N ALA A 26 12.17 -13.39 -10.23
CA ALA A 26 13.24 -12.40 -10.10
C ALA A 26 13.35 -11.87 -8.65
N PRO A 27 14.56 -11.73 -8.07
CA PRO A 27 14.74 -11.22 -6.71
C PRO A 27 14.08 -9.87 -6.44
N ALA A 28 14.08 -8.97 -7.43
CA ALA A 28 13.43 -7.67 -7.33
C ALA A 28 11.91 -7.78 -7.13
N LEU A 29 11.26 -8.83 -7.65
CA LEU A 29 9.82 -9.07 -7.46
C LEU A 29 9.52 -9.60 -6.06
N VAL A 30 10.38 -10.47 -5.52
CA VAL A 30 10.27 -10.95 -4.13
C VAL A 30 10.45 -9.78 -3.16
N GLU A 31 11.46 -8.94 -3.39
CA GLU A 31 11.66 -7.73 -2.61
C GLU A 31 10.45 -6.79 -2.70
N LYS A 32 9.92 -6.58 -3.91
CA LYS A 32 8.74 -5.74 -4.13
C LYS A 32 7.55 -6.21 -3.32
N ASP A 33 7.25 -7.51 -3.38
CA ASP A 33 6.17 -8.12 -2.60
C ASP A 33 6.38 -7.95 -1.09
N TYR A 34 7.62 -8.10 -0.62
CA TYR A 34 7.95 -7.83 0.78
C TYR A 34 7.61 -6.40 1.18
N TRP A 35 7.99 -5.40 0.38
CA TRP A 35 7.73 -4.00 0.70
C TRP A 35 6.25 -3.60 0.56
N ILE A 36 5.51 -4.21 -0.36
CA ILE A 36 4.05 -4.10 -0.43
C ILE A 36 3.44 -4.57 0.89
N MET A 37 3.84 -5.75 1.35
CA MET A 37 3.35 -6.30 2.61
C MET A 37 3.75 -5.39 3.79
N GLN A 38 5.03 -5.01 3.90
CA GLN A 38 5.50 -4.12 4.97
C GLN A 38 4.73 -2.79 4.99
N SER A 39 4.36 -2.26 3.82
CA SER A 39 3.55 -1.06 3.69
C SER A 39 2.14 -1.26 4.25
N LEU A 40 1.48 -2.37 3.91
CA LEU A 40 0.15 -2.71 4.43
C LEU A 40 0.16 -2.91 5.95
N TYR A 41 1.19 -3.58 6.48
CA TYR A 41 1.38 -3.73 7.90
C TYR A 41 1.60 -2.38 8.59
N GLY A 42 2.47 -1.53 8.04
CA GLY A 42 2.74 -0.19 8.57
C GLY A 42 1.48 0.68 8.60
N LEU A 43 0.69 0.70 7.52
CA LEU A 43 -0.59 1.40 7.48
C LEU A 43 -1.55 0.94 8.58
N GLN A 44 -1.57 -0.36 8.88
CA GLN A 44 -2.36 -0.92 9.98
C GLN A 44 -1.87 -0.43 11.35
N GLN A 45 -0.56 -0.40 11.58
CA GLN A 45 0.02 0.07 12.85
C GLN A 45 -0.26 1.55 13.13
N LEU A 46 -0.52 2.35 12.09
CA LEU A 46 -0.94 3.75 12.23
C LEU A 46 -2.39 3.91 12.72
N GLY A 47 -3.14 2.82 12.89
CA GLY A 47 -4.54 2.86 13.32
C GLY A 47 -5.49 3.38 12.26
N LEU A 48 -5.07 3.39 10.99
CA LEU A 48 -5.91 3.79 9.86
C LEU A 48 -6.92 2.68 9.55
N THR A 49 -8.19 3.06 9.36
CA THR A 49 -9.20 2.14 8.81
C THR A 49 -9.06 2.14 7.28
N PHE A 50 -8.68 1.01 6.72
CA PHE A 50 -8.49 0.88 5.27
C PHE A 50 -8.99 -0.44 4.67
N GLU A 51 -9.27 -0.45 3.36
CA GLU A 51 -9.77 -1.61 2.62
C GLU A 51 -9.01 -1.74 1.31
N LEU A 52 -8.67 -2.96 0.86
CA LEU A 52 -8.01 -3.15 -0.43
C LEU A 52 -9.05 -3.24 -1.53
N LYS A 53 -8.90 -2.41 -2.57
CA LYS A 53 -9.79 -2.42 -3.73
C LYS A 53 -9.18 -3.25 -4.86
N GLY A 54 -10.04 -3.73 -5.77
CA GLY A 54 -9.65 -4.42 -7.00
C GLY A 54 -10.15 -5.87 -7.09
N GLY A 55 -10.59 -6.28 -8.29
CA GLY A 55 -11.04 -7.66 -8.59
C GLY A 55 -9.93 -8.72 -8.63
N THR A 56 -8.68 -8.30 -8.39
CA THR A 56 -7.47 -9.15 -8.30
C THR A 56 -7.01 -9.31 -6.84
N SER A 57 -7.60 -8.54 -5.91
CA SER A 57 -7.09 -8.32 -4.55
C SER A 57 -7.35 -9.50 -3.61
N LEU A 58 -8.17 -10.48 -4.02
CA LEU A 58 -8.42 -11.72 -3.27
C LEU A 58 -7.86 -12.99 -3.94
N SER A 59 -7.58 -13.00 -5.26
CA SER A 59 -7.11 -14.21 -5.98
C SER A 59 -5.70 -14.67 -5.52
N LYS A 60 -4.98 -13.84 -4.79
CA LYS A 60 -3.63 -14.10 -4.24
C LYS A 60 -3.65 -14.79 -2.88
N GLY A 61 -4.75 -14.69 -2.11
CA GLY A 61 -4.92 -15.45 -0.87
C GLY A 61 -4.95 -16.98 -1.08
N TYR A 62 -5.08 -17.42 -2.34
CA TYR A 62 -5.20 -18.82 -2.76
C TYR A 62 -4.20 -19.25 -3.87
N GLY A 63 -3.11 -18.51 -4.08
CA GLY A 63 -1.99 -18.96 -4.94
C GLY A 63 -2.15 -18.77 -6.46
N LEU A 64 -2.81 -17.70 -6.93
CA LEU A 64 -3.08 -17.47 -8.37
C LEU A 64 -2.58 -16.12 -8.90
N ILE A 65 -1.29 -15.85 -8.91
CA ILE A 65 -0.77 -14.59 -9.48
C ILE A 65 0.42 -14.76 -10.39
N SER A 66 0.12 -14.62 -11.68
CA SER A 66 1.04 -14.41 -12.80
C SER A 66 1.20 -12.93 -13.19
N ARG A 67 0.81 -11.99 -12.31
CA ARG A 67 1.08 -10.56 -12.51
C ARG A 67 1.11 -9.82 -11.18
N PHE A 68 2.23 -9.15 -10.94
CA PHE A 68 2.48 -8.33 -9.76
C PHE A 68 1.74 -7.00 -9.97
N SER A 69 0.74 -6.72 -9.12
CA SER A 69 0.19 -5.36 -9.06
C SER A 69 1.18 -4.57 -8.22
N GLU A 70 2.03 -3.83 -8.90
CA GLU A 70 2.96 -2.88 -8.29
C GLU A 70 2.24 -1.75 -7.54
N ASP A 71 1.02 -1.48 -7.97
CA ASP A 71 0.13 -0.47 -7.44
C ASP A 71 -0.89 -1.14 -6.48
N ILE A 72 -1.13 -0.51 -5.32
CA ILE A 72 -2.09 -0.94 -4.30
C ILE A 72 -3.28 0.00 -4.36
N ASP A 73 -4.39 -0.46 -4.94
CA ASP A 73 -5.67 0.24 -4.81
C ASP A 73 -6.19 0.10 -3.37
N ILE A 74 -6.36 1.21 -2.68
CA ILE A 74 -6.74 1.21 -1.26
C ILE A 74 -7.81 2.25 -0.96
N ARG A 75 -8.79 1.88 -0.13
CA ARG A 75 -9.69 2.81 0.54
C ARG A 75 -9.07 3.18 1.86
N ILE A 76 -8.94 4.47 2.16
CA ILE A 76 -8.64 4.92 3.53
C ILE A 76 -9.83 5.76 3.97
N GLU A 77 -10.39 5.42 5.14
CA GLU A 77 -11.44 6.20 5.75
C GLU A 77 -10.85 7.52 6.25
N PRO A 78 -11.36 8.68 5.78
CA PRO A 78 -10.87 9.95 6.26
C PRO A 78 -11.28 10.18 7.72
N PRO A 79 -10.49 10.93 8.50
CA PRO A 79 -10.85 11.29 9.85
C PRO A 79 -12.13 12.14 9.87
N ALA A 80 -12.84 12.12 11.00
CA ALA A 80 -14.04 12.93 11.20
C ALA A 80 -13.73 14.44 11.30
N ASP A 81 -12.52 14.79 11.76
CA ASP A 81 -12.06 16.17 11.93
C ASP A 81 -10.62 16.34 11.37
N PRO A 82 -10.40 17.24 10.40
CA PRO A 82 -11.41 17.98 9.66
C PRO A 82 -12.22 17.04 8.73
N PRO A 83 -13.52 17.30 8.53
CA PRO A 83 -14.36 16.44 7.72
C PRO A 83 -13.93 16.47 6.25
N VAL A 84 -13.88 15.28 5.64
CA VAL A 84 -13.57 15.14 4.21
C VAL A 84 -14.85 14.78 3.45
N MET A 85 -15.18 15.61 2.47
CA MET A 85 -16.45 15.50 1.76
C MET A 85 -16.36 14.45 0.65
N ILE A 86 -16.78 13.21 0.92
CA ILE A 86 -16.61 12.06 -0.01
C ILE A 86 -17.89 11.62 -0.75
N GLY A 87 -19.04 12.19 -0.44
CA GLY A 87 -20.33 11.83 -1.03
C GLY A 87 -20.41 12.03 -2.56
N ARG A 88 -21.28 11.28 -3.23
CA ARG A 88 -21.43 11.32 -4.71
C ARG A 88 -21.76 12.71 -5.25
N ASN A 89 -22.51 13.51 -4.48
CA ASN A 89 -22.91 14.88 -4.87
C ASN A 89 -21.95 15.97 -4.32
N HIS A 90 -20.83 15.56 -3.73
CA HIS A 90 -19.87 16.50 -3.14
C HIS A 90 -18.88 17.04 -4.18
N ASP A 91 -19.37 17.88 -5.10
CA ASP A 91 -18.58 18.33 -6.27
C ASP A 91 -18.18 19.82 -6.22
N LYS A 92 -18.53 20.55 -5.17
CA LYS A 92 -18.10 21.94 -4.97
C LYS A 92 -16.58 22.04 -4.81
N ALA A 93 -15.98 23.16 -5.22
CA ALA A 93 -14.54 23.39 -5.10
C ALA A 93 -13.99 23.16 -3.69
N ALA A 94 -14.72 23.56 -2.65
CA ALA A 94 -14.34 23.30 -1.25
C ALA A 94 -14.29 21.80 -0.92
N HIS A 95 -15.14 20.97 -1.53
CA HIS A 95 -15.12 19.53 -1.34
C HIS A 95 -13.91 18.90 -2.02
N VAL A 96 -13.62 19.32 -3.25
CA VAL A 96 -12.41 18.90 -3.99
C VAL A 96 -11.16 19.25 -3.18
N GLN A 97 -11.09 20.49 -2.68
CA GLN A 97 -9.99 20.93 -1.83
C GLN A 97 -9.87 20.10 -0.55
N SER A 98 -10.98 19.80 0.13
CA SER A 98 -10.95 18.97 1.34
C SER A 98 -10.35 17.57 1.11
N ARG A 99 -10.58 16.99 -0.09
CA ARG A 99 -10.01 15.70 -0.48
C ARG A 99 -8.52 15.81 -0.78
N LYS A 100 -8.12 16.85 -1.53
CA LYS A 100 -6.70 17.14 -1.77
C LYS A 100 -5.93 17.33 -0.45
N ASP A 101 -6.45 18.17 0.44
CA ASP A 101 -5.82 18.43 1.74
C ASP A 101 -5.73 17.16 2.59
N PHE A 102 -6.73 16.27 2.51
CA PHE A 102 -6.67 14.95 3.15
C PHE A 102 -5.51 14.12 2.62
N TYR A 103 -5.33 14.03 1.29
CA TYR A 103 -4.22 13.25 0.73
C TYR A 103 -2.85 13.85 1.05
N ASP A 104 -2.73 15.18 1.05
CA ASP A 104 -1.51 15.90 1.42
C ASP A 104 -1.16 15.62 2.91
N ARG A 105 -2.14 15.63 3.81
CA ARG A 105 -1.95 15.24 5.23
C ARG A 105 -1.66 13.75 5.39
N LEU A 106 -2.30 12.89 4.60
CA LEU A 106 -2.10 11.46 4.67
C LEU A 106 -0.65 11.10 4.33
N ALA A 107 -0.08 11.70 3.27
CA ALA A 107 1.32 11.51 2.93
C ALA A 107 2.28 11.95 4.05
N GLN A 108 1.91 12.98 4.83
CA GLN A 108 2.69 13.44 5.99
C GLN A 108 2.52 12.54 7.22
N THR A 109 1.38 11.84 7.31
CA THR A 109 1.05 10.96 8.45
C THR A 109 1.70 9.59 8.31
N ILE A 110 1.85 9.09 7.08
CA ILE A 110 2.39 7.75 6.85
C ILE A 110 3.87 7.71 7.25
N VAL A 111 4.16 6.93 8.27
CA VAL A 111 5.51 6.61 8.72
C VAL A 111 5.58 5.10 8.93
N ILE A 112 6.48 4.43 8.20
CA ILE A 112 6.59 2.97 8.18
C ILE A 112 8.09 2.61 8.24
N ASP A 113 8.45 1.65 9.09
CA ASP A 113 9.84 1.21 9.23
C ASP A 113 10.39 0.68 7.90
N GLY A 114 11.58 1.14 7.53
CA GLY A 114 12.25 0.83 6.26
C GLY A 114 11.80 1.67 5.05
N ILE A 115 10.71 2.44 5.14
CA ILE A 115 10.33 3.41 4.11
C ILE A 115 11.15 4.70 4.29
N THR A 116 11.87 5.09 3.25
CA THR A 116 12.82 6.22 3.25
C THR A 116 12.21 7.53 2.79
N SER A 117 11.15 7.49 1.98
CA SER A 117 10.37 8.68 1.57
C SER A 117 8.90 8.34 1.35
N VAL A 118 8.03 9.30 1.63
CA VAL A 118 6.59 9.24 1.36
C VAL A 118 6.19 10.52 0.63
N GLU A 119 5.74 10.39 -0.61
CA GLU A 119 5.51 11.54 -1.49
C GLU A 119 4.16 11.44 -2.20
N ARG A 120 3.54 12.60 -2.45
CA ARG A 120 2.37 12.70 -3.32
C ARG A 120 2.81 12.44 -4.76
N ASP A 121 2.27 11.40 -5.38
CA ASP A 121 2.49 11.11 -6.80
C ASP A 121 1.31 11.66 -7.60
N THR A 122 1.36 12.96 -7.89
CA THR A 122 0.22 13.68 -8.50
C THR A 122 -0.10 13.22 -9.92
N ALA A 123 0.77 12.42 -10.55
CA ALA A 123 0.48 11.79 -11.83
C ALA A 123 -0.68 10.76 -11.74
N PHE A 124 -0.94 10.25 -10.53
CA PHE A 124 -2.01 9.30 -10.23
C PHE A 124 -3.19 9.94 -9.47
N ASP A 125 -3.23 11.27 -9.41
CA ASP A 125 -4.39 11.98 -8.89
C ASP A 125 -5.53 11.99 -9.90
N ASP A 126 -6.78 11.92 -9.41
CA ASP A 126 -7.93 12.36 -10.19
C ASP A 126 -7.87 13.89 -10.31
N PRO A 127 -7.53 14.43 -11.51
CA PRO A 127 -7.24 15.85 -11.67
C PRO A 127 -8.51 16.72 -11.61
N ARG A 128 -9.70 16.12 -11.68
CA ARG A 128 -10.96 16.86 -11.72
C ARG A 128 -11.61 16.96 -10.36
N GLN A 129 -11.67 15.85 -9.64
CA GLN A 129 -12.44 15.78 -8.40
C GLN A 129 -11.66 15.30 -7.19
N TYR A 130 -10.40 14.86 -7.34
CA TYR A 130 -9.64 14.24 -6.24
C TYR A 130 -10.44 13.10 -5.58
N ARG A 131 -11.10 12.24 -6.36
CA ARG A 131 -11.79 11.04 -5.83
C ARG A 131 -10.82 9.88 -5.56
N SER A 132 -9.65 9.94 -6.19
CA SER A 132 -8.49 9.09 -5.97
C SER A 132 -7.21 9.92 -6.04
N ALA A 133 -6.15 9.41 -5.42
CA ALA A 133 -4.86 10.07 -5.39
C ALA A 133 -3.70 9.11 -5.13
N GLY A 134 -2.54 9.40 -5.73
CA GLY A 134 -1.33 8.58 -5.59
C GLY A 134 -0.44 9.01 -4.42
N ILE A 135 0.01 8.05 -3.61
CA ILE A 135 1.07 8.26 -2.61
C ILE A 135 2.15 7.20 -2.85
N ARG A 136 3.39 7.63 -3.10
CA ARG A 136 4.52 6.72 -3.33
C ARG A 136 5.36 6.56 -2.07
N LEU A 137 5.61 5.29 -1.73
CA LEU A 137 6.45 4.88 -0.62
C LEU A 137 7.79 4.36 -1.16
N THR A 138 8.85 5.11 -0.95
CA THR A 138 10.20 4.73 -1.40
C THR A 138 10.91 3.95 -0.31
N TYR A 139 11.64 2.90 -0.69
CA TYR A 139 12.49 2.11 0.20
C TYR A 139 13.86 1.94 -0.41
N ALA A 140 14.86 1.60 0.40
CA ALA A 140 16.21 1.31 -0.07
C ALA A 140 16.25 -0.09 -0.74
N SER A 141 16.11 -0.12 -2.07
CA SER A 141 16.15 -1.36 -2.84
C SER A 141 17.53 -2.01 -2.77
N ILE A 142 17.59 -3.31 -2.46
CA ILE A 142 18.83 -4.10 -2.52
C ILE A 142 19.19 -4.52 -3.94
N ASN A 143 18.21 -4.55 -4.85
CA ASN A 143 18.39 -4.92 -6.25
C ASN A 143 18.61 -3.69 -7.17
N GLY A 144 18.57 -2.47 -6.61
CA GLY A 144 18.55 -1.22 -7.39
C GLY A 144 17.24 -1.04 -8.16
N SER A 145 17.25 -0.14 -9.15
CA SER A 145 16.14 0.03 -10.09
C SER A 145 16.23 -1.04 -11.19
N VAL A 146 15.10 -1.67 -11.51
CA VAL A 146 15.01 -2.72 -12.54
C VAL A 146 14.16 -2.22 -13.69
N GLU A 147 14.62 -2.40 -14.93
CA GLU A 147 13.87 -1.99 -16.12
C GLU A 147 12.48 -2.67 -16.14
N GLY A 148 11.43 -1.86 -16.29
CA GLY A 148 10.05 -2.35 -16.28
C GLY A 148 9.42 -2.55 -14.90
N LEU A 149 10.15 -2.30 -13.81
CA LEU A 149 9.62 -2.24 -12.45
C LEU A 149 9.72 -0.80 -11.94
N LYS A 150 8.60 -0.15 -11.63
CA LYS A 150 8.62 1.19 -11.01
C LYS A 150 9.28 1.11 -9.64
N ASP A 151 9.94 2.19 -9.26
CA ASP A 151 10.52 2.32 -7.92
C ASP A 151 9.42 2.57 -6.86
N GLY A 152 9.64 2.03 -5.66
CA GLY A 152 8.74 2.21 -4.51
C GLY A 152 7.35 1.59 -4.65
N VAL A 153 6.56 1.59 -3.59
CA VAL A 153 5.17 1.11 -3.59
C VAL A 153 4.23 2.27 -3.89
N LEU A 154 3.34 2.14 -4.88
CA LEU A 154 2.28 3.13 -5.11
C LEU A 154 1.03 2.74 -4.33
N LEU A 155 0.52 3.66 -3.50
CA LEU A 155 -0.82 3.60 -2.96
C LEU A 155 -1.74 4.45 -3.82
N GLU A 156 -2.70 3.82 -4.50
CA GLU A 156 -3.81 4.50 -5.17
C GLU A 156 -4.97 4.64 -4.18
N VAL A 157 -4.98 5.76 -3.44
CA VAL A 157 -5.92 5.99 -2.35
C VAL A 157 -7.21 6.63 -2.86
N GLY A 158 -8.36 6.01 -2.62
CA GLY A 158 -9.66 6.57 -2.98
C GLY A 158 -10.76 6.33 -1.96
N PHE A 159 -11.96 6.87 -2.18
CA PHE A 159 -13.03 6.82 -1.16
C PHE A 159 -14.10 5.74 -1.36
N VAL A 160 -14.19 5.14 -2.56
CA VAL A 160 -15.21 4.14 -2.90
C VAL A 160 -14.83 2.76 -2.34
N GLY A 161 -15.58 2.21 -1.38
CA GLY A 161 -15.27 0.89 -0.80
C GLY A 161 -15.71 -0.28 -1.67
N CYS A 162 -15.30 -1.49 -1.29
CA CYS A 162 -16.03 -2.71 -1.64
C CYS A 162 -17.03 -3.03 -0.50
N ASP A 163 -17.77 -4.13 -0.60
CA ASP A 163 -18.77 -4.46 0.41
C ASP A 163 -18.13 -4.68 1.80
N ILE A 164 -18.77 -4.21 2.88
CA ILE A 164 -18.23 -4.17 4.27
C ILE A 164 -17.73 -5.56 4.75
N VAL A 165 -18.35 -6.64 4.27
CA VAL A 165 -17.96 -8.01 4.60
C VAL A 165 -16.58 -8.37 4.02
N GLU A 166 -16.29 -7.93 2.79
CA GLU A 166 -15.02 -8.19 2.13
C GLU A 166 -13.88 -7.39 2.77
N ALA A 167 -14.14 -6.15 3.16
CA ALA A 167 -13.18 -5.29 3.86
C ALA A 167 -12.63 -5.92 5.16
N HIS A 168 -13.51 -6.46 6.00
CA HIS A 168 -13.10 -7.09 7.27
C HIS A 168 -12.32 -8.39 7.03
N LEU A 169 -12.75 -9.19 6.05
CA LEU A 169 -12.05 -10.42 5.67
C LEU A 169 -10.65 -10.13 5.11
N GLN A 170 -10.46 -9.05 4.36
CA GLN A 170 -9.17 -8.65 3.82
C GLN A 170 -8.20 -8.21 4.91
N GLN A 171 -8.62 -7.33 5.82
CA GLN A 171 -7.77 -6.92 6.96
C GLN A 171 -7.37 -8.13 7.82
N HIS A 172 -8.31 -9.05 8.05
CA HIS A 172 -8.03 -10.28 8.78
C HIS A 172 -7.12 -11.25 7.98
N ALA A 173 -7.24 -11.31 6.66
CA ALA A 173 -6.36 -12.10 5.81
C ALA A 173 -4.93 -11.54 5.78
N VAL A 174 -4.77 -10.21 5.74
CA VAL A 174 -3.46 -9.55 5.92
C VAL A 174 -2.90 -9.93 7.29
N PHE A 175 -3.70 -9.85 8.35
CA PHE A 175 -3.31 -10.26 9.71
C PHE A 175 -2.83 -11.72 9.77
N GLN A 176 -3.59 -12.66 9.18
CA GLN A 176 -3.20 -14.07 9.13
C GLN A 176 -1.95 -14.33 8.29
N ALA A 177 -1.76 -13.61 7.18
CA ALA A 177 -0.57 -13.72 6.34
C ALA A 177 0.68 -13.29 7.11
N PHE A 178 0.57 -12.25 7.95
CA PHE A 178 1.67 -11.81 8.80
C PHE A 178 1.94 -12.75 9.98
N ASP A 179 0.90 -13.22 10.66
CA ASP A 179 1.05 -14.12 11.81
C ASP A 179 1.58 -15.51 11.44
N ARG A 180 1.36 -15.96 10.19
CA ARG A 180 1.90 -17.24 9.68
C ARG A 180 3.29 -17.15 9.09
N SER A 181 3.80 -15.94 8.85
CA SER A 181 5.10 -15.71 8.20
C SER A 181 6.26 -15.49 9.18
N ILE A 182 6.03 -15.67 10.50
CA ILE A 182 7.06 -15.50 11.55
C ILE A 182 7.03 -16.62 12.59
#